data_AF-A0A7T5JU70-F1
#
_entry.id   AF-A0A7T5JU70-F1
#
_cell.length_a   1.000
_cell.length_b   1.000
_cell.length_c   1.000
_cell.angle_alpha   90.00
_cell.angle_beta   90.00
_cell.angle_gamma   90.00
#
_symmetry.space_group_name_H-M   'P 1'
#
loop_
_entity.id
_entity.type
_entity.pdbx_description
1 polymer ?
#
loop_
_entity_poly.entity_id
_entity_poly.type
_entity_poly.pdbx_seq_one_letter_code
_entity_poly.pdbx_strand_id
1 'polypeptide(L)'
;MKRTMSFYLWIVIILGALEFLSELVLQGVPGALHNTSVVLYILAGVATFMVGRKARQERGNPMAAGAALGSVFGVFVGVAPFFIHVTTKELQSRFPHLGAAKLQQGVQLANQASTHIAGLVTSVFMLAIIGFIISFIGSAVTARPPVQETDKPQGQKTANAQVQAKAEVKQETEVKQETEVKQETEVKQETEVKQETEETSVEKEAEET
;
A
#
# COMPACT_ATOMS: atom_id res chain seq x y z
N MET A 1 -19.77 6.32 9.34
CA MET A 1 -18.60 6.52 8.46
C MET A 1 -17.69 7.70 8.81
N LYS A 2 -18.13 8.98 8.79
CA LYS A 2 -17.19 10.12 8.92
C LYS A 2 -16.35 10.15 10.22
N ARG A 3 -16.97 9.92 11.39
CA ARG A 3 -16.28 10.04 12.69
C ARG A 3 -15.24 8.94 12.92
N THR A 4 -15.54 7.72 12.47
CA THR A 4 -14.72 6.54 12.72
C THR A 4 -13.52 6.48 11.78
N MET A 5 -13.71 6.84 10.51
CA MET A 5 -12.61 7.00 9.56
C MET A 5 -11.65 8.13 9.98
N SER A 6 -12.19 9.22 10.53
CA SER A 6 -11.38 10.34 11.05
C SER A 6 -10.44 9.91 12.17
N PHE A 7 -10.87 9.04 13.08
CA PHE A 7 -10.03 8.58 14.20
C PHE A 7 -8.77 7.84 13.73
N TYR A 8 -8.91 6.88 12.82
CA TYR A 8 -7.76 6.12 12.31
C TYR A 8 -6.86 6.95 11.41
N LEU A 9 -7.43 7.91 10.68
CA LEU A 9 -6.63 8.89 9.92
C LEU A 9 -5.72 9.68 10.86
N TRP A 10 -6.23 10.17 12.00
CA TRP A 10 -5.40 10.85 13.00
C TRP A 10 -4.30 9.96 13.57
N ILE A 11 -4.59 8.68 13.86
CA ILE A 11 -3.57 7.72 14.31
C ILE A 11 -2.45 7.61 13.27
N VAL A 12 -2.79 7.42 12.00
CA VAL A 12 -1.80 7.25 10.93
C VAL A 12 -1.00 8.54 10.70
N ILE A 13 -1.63 9.71 10.82
CA ILE A 13 -0.92 11.00 10.76
C ILE A 13 0.11 11.11 11.90
N ILE A 14 -0.28 10.77 13.13
CA ILE A 14 0.63 10.81 14.28
C ILE A 14 1.78 9.81 14.09
N LEU A 15 1.49 8.58 13.67
CA LEU A 15 2.51 7.56 13.40
C LEU A 15 3.47 8.00 12.29
N GLY A 16 2.95 8.58 11.19
CA GLY A 16 3.76 9.11 10.11
C GLY A 16 4.65 10.27 10.56
N ALA A 17 4.12 11.19 11.37
CA ALA A 17 4.92 12.27 11.95
C ALA A 17 6.02 11.75 12.89
N LEU A 18 5.72 10.72 13.69
CA LEU A 18 6.73 10.06 14.54
C LEU A 18 7.82 9.36 13.71
N GLU A 19 7.45 8.68 12.62
CA GLU A 19 8.41 8.06 11.71
C GLU A 19 9.33 9.13 11.11
N PHE A 20 8.74 10.18 10.55
CA PHE A 20 9.47 11.33 10.02
C PHE A 20 10.42 11.94 11.04
N LEU A 21 9.95 12.21 12.27
CA LEU A 21 10.80 12.76 13.33
C LEU A 21 11.91 11.79 13.75
N SER A 22 11.64 10.48 13.78
CA SER A 22 12.64 9.48 14.11
C SER A 22 13.76 9.44 13.07
N GLU A 23 13.41 9.56 11.78
CA GLU A 23 14.38 9.67 10.68
C GLU A 23 15.21 10.94 10.75
N LEU A 24 14.70 12.03 11.32
CA LEU A 24 15.47 13.26 11.53
C LEU A 24 16.39 13.18 12.75
N VAL A 25 15.90 12.64 13.87
CA VAL A 25 16.61 12.68 15.15
C VAL A 25 17.64 11.57 15.29
N LEU A 26 17.35 10.37 14.77
CA LEU A 26 18.18 9.19 14.97
C LEU A 26 19.20 8.97 13.85
N GLN A 27 19.43 9.99 13.01
CA GLN A 27 20.45 9.93 11.96
C GLN A 27 21.82 9.62 12.58
N GLY A 28 22.43 8.51 12.14
CA GLY A 28 23.75 8.09 12.60
C GLY A 28 23.77 7.22 13.85
N VAL A 29 22.61 6.79 14.39
CA VAL A 29 22.56 5.75 15.44
C VAL A 29 22.33 4.38 14.79
N PRO A 30 23.36 3.52 14.68
CA PRO A 30 23.22 2.23 14.02
C PRO A 30 22.13 1.37 14.66
N GLY A 31 21.21 0.85 13.86
CA GLY A 31 20.14 -0.06 14.29
C GLY A 31 18.93 0.61 14.95
N ALA A 32 19.07 1.77 15.60
CA ALA A 32 17.95 2.44 16.26
C ALA A 32 16.86 2.89 15.28
N LEU A 33 17.26 3.45 14.14
CA LEU A 33 16.35 3.80 13.04
C LEU A 33 15.56 2.57 12.58
N HIS A 34 16.25 1.49 12.22
CA HIS A 34 15.60 0.29 11.70
C HIS A 34 14.57 -0.29 12.67
N ASN A 35 14.92 -0.43 13.96
CA ASN A 35 14.01 -0.98 14.95
C ASN A 35 12.80 -0.07 15.20
N THR A 36 13.02 1.25 15.26
CA THR A 36 11.94 2.24 15.45
C THR A 36 10.98 2.22 14.27
N SER A 37 11.52 2.25 13.04
CA SER A 37 10.74 2.15 11.81
C SER A 37 9.91 0.88 11.79
N VAL A 38 10.51 -0.30 12.02
CA VAL A 38 9.78 -1.58 12.01
C VAL A 38 8.57 -1.56 12.95
N VAL A 39 8.74 -1.02 14.17
CA VAL A 39 7.62 -0.90 15.13
C VAL A 39 6.54 0.04 14.59
N LEU A 40 6.91 1.20 14.04
CA LEU A 40 5.95 2.18 13.50
C LEU A 40 5.21 1.64 12.28
N TYR A 41 5.88 0.93 11.37
CA TYR A 41 5.25 0.22 10.24
C TYR A 41 4.24 -0.85 10.71
N ILE A 42 4.59 -1.63 11.74
CA ILE A 42 3.67 -2.63 12.31
C ILE A 42 2.42 -1.94 12.89
N LEU A 43 2.59 -0.87 13.66
CA LEU A 43 1.48 -0.11 14.24
C LEU A 43 0.58 0.52 13.16
N ALA A 44 1.17 1.09 12.11
CA ALA A 44 0.43 1.61 10.96
C ALA A 44 -0.34 0.49 10.23
N GLY A 45 0.28 -0.68 10.09
CA GLY A 45 -0.36 -1.90 9.56
C GLY A 45 -1.57 -2.34 10.39
N VAL A 46 -1.43 -2.40 11.72
CA VAL A 46 -2.54 -2.74 12.64
C VAL A 46 -3.69 -1.73 12.52
N ALA A 47 -3.39 -0.43 12.48
CA ALA A 47 -4.41 0.60 12.30
C ALA A 47 -5.16 0.43 10.96
N THR A 48 -4.41 0.15 9.89
CA THR A 48 -4.96 -0.08 8.55
C THR A 48 -5.83 -1.33 8.48
N PHE A 49 -5.39 -2.42 9.12
CA PHE A 49 -6.16 -3.67 9.25
C PHE A 49 -7.49 -3.43 9.96
N MET A 50 -7.46 -2.72 11.11
CA MET A 50 -8.66 -2.39 11.89
C MET A 50 -9.64 -1.52 11.11
N VAL A 51 -9.15 -0.62 10.26
CA VAL A 51 -9.98 0.17 9.34
C VAL A 51 -10.65 -0.72 8.30
N GLY A 52 -9.93 -1.69 7.73
CA GLY A 52 -10.51 -2.66 6.82
C GLY A 52 -11.65 -3.47 7.43
N ARG A 53 -11.47 -3.95 8.66
CA ARG A 53 -12.53 -4.62 9.44
C ARG A 53 -13.75 -3.71 9.62
N LYS A 54 -13.52 -2.47 10.04
CA LYS A 54 -14.59 -1.52 10.36
C LYS A 54 -15.34 -1.06 9.12
N ALA A 55 -14.62 -0.75 8.04
CA ALA A 55 -15.23 -0.40 6.76
C ALA A 55 -16.15 -1.53 6.27
N ARG A 56 -15.73 -2.79 6.43
CA ARG A 56 -16.59 -3.94 6.10
C ARG A 56 -17.87 -3.99 6.94
N GLN A 57 -17.79 -3.75 8.24
CA GLN A 57 -18.95 -3.71 9.15
C GLN A 57 -19.91 -2.56 8.81
N GLU A 58 -19.37 -1.39 8.46
CA GLU A 58 -20.14 -0.21 8.04
C GLU A 58 -20.60 -0.26 6.57
N ARG A 59 -20.41 -1.39 5.86
CA ARG A 59 -20.69 -1.55 4.41
C ARG A 59 -19.95 -0.56 3.49
N GLY A 60 -18.83 0.01 3.95
CA GLY A 60 -17.93 0.82 3.15
C GLY A 60 -16.98 0.00 2.27
N ASN A 61 -16.12 0.68 1.51
CA ASN A 61 -15.06 0.06 0.71
C ASN A 61 -13.77 -0.04 1.55
N PRO A 62 -13.42 -1.23 2.09
CA PRO A 62 -12.24 -1.40 2.92
C PRO A 62 -10.94 -1.13 2.15
N MET A 63 -10.88 -1.57 0.89
CA MET A 63 -9.71 -1.42 0.04
C MET A 63 -9.34 0.04 -0.19
N ALA A 64 -10.33 0.87 -0.53
CA ALA A 64 -10.13 2.31 -0.71
C ALA A 64 -9.70 3.00 0.60
N ALA A 65 -10.29 2.61 1.74
CA ALA A 65 -9.91 3.16 3.04
C ALA A 65 -8.48 2.79 3.43
N GLY A 66 -8.06 1.55 3.15
CA GLY A 66 -6.70 1.08 3.36
C GLY A 66 -5.67 1.78 2.50
N ALA A 67 -5.97 1.90 1.19
CA ALA A 67 -5.12 2.63 0.26
C ALA A 67 -4.92 4.10 0.69
N ALA A 68 -6.01 4.78 1.09
CA ALA A 68 -5.95 6.16 1.56
C ALA A 68 -5.04 6.33 2.79
N LEU A 69 -5.14 5.45 3.78
CA LEU A 69 -4.28 5.50 4.96
C LEU A 69 -2.82 5.18 4.62
N GLY A 70 -2.60 4.16 3.78
CA GLY A 70 -1.28 3.83 3.27
C GLY A 70 -0.62 4.99 2.53
N SER A 71 -1.36 5.69 1.67
CA SER A 71 -0.88 6.89 0.98
C SER A 71 -0.49 8.01 1.95
N VAL A 72 -1.34 8.30 2.94
CA VAL A 72 -1.06 9.35 3.94
C VAL A 72 0.22 9.01 4.72
N PHE A 73 0.38 7.78 5.18
CA PHE A 73 1.60 7.34 5.84
C PHE A 73 2.81 7.46 4.90
N GLY A 74 2.66 7.06 3.64
CA GLY A 74 3.71 7.15 2.64
C GLY A 74 4.16 8.56 2.28
N VAL A 75 3.32 9.57 2.46
CA VAL A 75 3.74 10.98 2.34
C VAL A 75 4.78 11.32 3.41
N PHE A 76 4.55 10.92 4.67
CA PHE A 76 5.49 11.22 5.76
C PHE A 76 6.82 10.50 5.58
N VAL A 77 6.80 9.22 5.20
CA VAL A 77 8.00 8.45 4.87
C VAL A 77 8.74 9.07 3.67
N GLY A 78 7.99 9.46 2.64
CA GLY A 78 8.54 9.98 1.40
C GLY A 78 9.11 11.40 1.48
N VAL A 79 8.66 12.19 2.45
CA VAL A 79 9.13 13.58 2.61
C VAL A 79 10.43 13.65 3.40
N ALA A 80 10.76 12.63 4.21
CA ALA A 80 11.97 12.62 5.03
C ALA A 80 13.26 12.87 4.22
N PRO A 81 13.49 12.22 3.05
CA PRO A 81 14.68 12.45 2.23
C PRO A 81 14.93 13.91 1.83
N PHE A 82 13.92 14.78 1.77
CA PHE A 82 14.11 16.20 1.45
C PHE A 82 14.89 16.96 2.53
N PHE A 83 14.99 16.40 3.73
CA PHE A 83 15.67 17.01 4.87
C PHE A 83 17.00 16.33 5.18
N ILE A 84 17.32 15.22 4.52
CA ILE A 84 18.54 14.45 4.75
C ILE A 84 19.51 14.71 3.61
N HIS A 85 20.64 15.35 3.93
CA HIS A 85 21.69 15.59 2.95
C HIS A 85 22.72 14.47 3.00
N VAL A 86 22.84 13.73 1.90
CA VAL A 86 23.85 12.68 1.78
C VAL A 86 25.21 13.34 1.58
N THR A 87 26.17 13.00 2.44
CA THR A 87 27.53 13.55 2.38
C THR A 87 28.51 12.57 1.73
N THR A 88 29.61 13.10 1.19
CA THR A 88 30.69 12.27 0.62
C THR A 88 31.27 11.31 1.65
N LYS A 89 31.42 11.75 2.91
CA LYS A 89 31.93 10.91 4.01
C LYS A 89 31.01 9.72 4.28
N GLU A 90 29.70 9.95 4.29
CA GLU A 90 28.72 8.89 4.47
C GLU A 90 28.76 7.90 3.29
N LEU A 91 28.77 8.40 2.06
CA LEU A 91 28.83 7.56 0.87
C LEU A 91 30.14 6.75 0.81
N GLN A 92 31.27 7.36 1.17
CA GLN A 92 32.58 6.71 1.25
C GLN A 92 32.61 5.62 2.32
N SER A 93 31.94 5.83 3.46
CA SER A 93 31.86 4.81 4.51
C SER A 93 31.09 3.56 4.07
N ARG A 94 30.06 3.74 3.22
CA ARG A 94 29.26 2.64 2.66
C ARG A 94 29.93 1.97 1.46
N PHE A 95 30.68 2.74 0.68
CA PHE A 95 31.32 2.29 -0.56
C PHE A 95 32.80 2.68 -0.58
N PRO A 96 33.65 2.05 0.25
CA PRO A 96 35.06 2.45 0.41
C PRO A 96 35.92 2.27 -0.84
N HIS A 97 35.45 1.48 -1.81
CA HIS A 97 36.13 1.19 -3.07
C HIS A 97 35.83 2.21 -4.18
N LEU A 98 34.89 3.14 -3.98
CA LEU A 98 34.57 4.15 -4.98
C LEU A 98 35.60 5.29 -4.97
N GLY A 99 36.13 5.62 -6.15
CA GLY A 99 36.98 6.80 -6.33
C GLY A 99 36.21 8.11 -6.11
N ALA A 100 36.96 9.18 -5.82
CA ALA A 100 36.40 10.50 -5.46
C ALA A 100 35.38 11.05 -6.48
N ALA A 101 35.64 10.88 -7.77
CA ALA A 101 34.74 11.34 -8.84
C ALA A 101 33.37 10.63 -8.78
N LYS A 102 33.35 9.30 -8.59
CA LYS A 102 32.11 8.52 -8.47
C LYS A 102 31.37 8.87 -7.18
N LEU A 103 32.08 9.12 -6.09
CA LEU A 103 31.48 9.57 -4.82
C LEU A 103 30.79 10.93 -4.97
N GLN A 104 31.44 11.90 -5.61
CA GLN A 104 30.84 13.21 -5.87
C GLN A 104 29.61 13.11 -6.78
N GLN A 105 29.68 12.29 -7.84
CA GLN A 105 28.53 12.03 -8.70
C GLN A 105 27.38 11.41 -7.91
N GLY A 106 27.65 10.44 -7.03
CA GLY A 106 26.65 9.80 -6.18
C GLY A 106 25.99 10.78 -5.21
N VAL A 107 26.79 11.67 -4.58
CA VAL A 107 26.27 12.74 -3.71
C VAL A 107 25.40 13.72 -4.47
N GLN A 108 25.80 14.12 -5.68
CA GLN A 108 24.98 14.99 -6.52
C GLN A 108 23.65 14.33 -6.87
N LEU A 109 23.66 13.07 -7.31
CA LEU A 109 22.45 12.34 -7.68
C LEU A 109 21.51 12.14 -6.48
N ALA A 110 22.07 11.79 -5.30
CA ALA A 110 21.29 11.53 -4.09
C ALA A 110 20.58 12.78 -3.55
N ASN A 111 21.16 13.96 -3.75
CA ASN A 111 20.62 15.24 -3.28
C ASN A 111 19.85 16.00 -4.37
N GLN A 112 19.59 15.40 -5.53
CA GLN A 112 18.77 16.01 -6.58
C GLN A 112 17.29 16.02 -6.20
N ALA A 113 16.61 17.15 -6.44
CA ALA A 113 15.18 17.30 -6.19
C ALA A 113 14.33 16.23 -6.92
N SER A 114 14.73 15.83 -8.14
CA SER A 114 14.07 14.76 -8.90
C SER A 114 14.14 13.41 -8.17
N THR A 115 15.28 13.08 -7.56
CA THR A 115 15.46 11.86 -6.78
C THR A 115 14.55 11.85 -5.55
N HIS A 116 14.45 12.97 -4.84
CA HIS A 116 13.55 13.10 -3.69
C HIS A 116 12.07 13.01 -4.09
N ILE A 117 11.67 13.68 -5.18
CA ILE A 117 10.30 13.60 -5.72
C ILE A 117 9.96 12.17 -6.14
N ALA A 118 10.88 11.49 -6.84
CA ALA A 118 10.71 10.09 -7.21
C ALA A 118 10.52 9.22 -5.97
N GLY A 119 11.37 9.39 -4.95
CA GLY A 119 11.25 8.71 -3.66
C GLY A 119 9.88 8.91 -2.99
N LEU A 120 9.39 10.15 -2.94
CA LEU A 120 8.08 10.49 -2.39
C LEU A 120 6.93 9.82 -3.16
N VAL A 121 6.95 9.87 -4.50
CA VAL A 121 5.91 9.24 -5.32
C VAL A 121 5.94 7.73 -5.13
N THR A 122 7.12 7.13 -5.14
CA THR A 122 7.30 5.69 -4.91
C THR A 122 6.81 5.27 -3.53
N SER A 123 7.13 6.01 -2.47
CA SER A 123 6.69 5.66 -1.11
C SER A 123 5.18 5.74 -0.97
N VAL A 124 4.55 6.82 -1.47
CA VAL A 124 3.08 6.99 -1.45
C VAL A 124 2.39 5.87 -2.19
N PHE A 125 2.90 5.50 -3.37
CA PHE A 125 2.30 4.45 -4.19
C PHE A 125 2.47 3.06 -3.56
N MET A 126 3.69 2.71 -3.14
CA MET A 126 3.97 1.41 -2.51
C MET A 126 3.18 1.22 -1.22
N LEU A 127 3.10 2.24 -0.36
CA LEU A 127 2.35 2.14 0.88
C LEU A 127 0.85 2.19 0.67
N ALA A 128 0.35 2.83 -0.39
CA ALA A 128 -1.05 2.68 -0.81
C ALA A 128 -1.39 1.23 -1.16
N ILE A 129 -0.53 0.54 -1.91
CA ILE A 129 -0.71 -0.87 -2.28
C ILE A 129 -0.66 -1.77 -1.04
N ILE A 130 0.34 -1.57 -0.16
CA ILE A 130 0.44 -2.34 1.09
C ILE A 130 -0.80 -2.11 1.96
N GLY A 131 -1.23 -0.85 2.10
CA GLY A 131 -2.43 -0.50 2.87
C GLY A 131 -3.71 -1.09 2.28
N PHE A 132 -3.83 -1.13 0.95
CA PHE A 132 -4.90 -1.83 0.24
C PHE A 132 -4.95 -3.32 0.63
N ILE A 133 -3.82 -4.01 0.58
CA ILE A 133 -3.72 -5.46 0.87
C ILE A 133 -4.06 -5.73 2.34
N ILE A 134 -3.47 -5.00 3.27
CA ILE A 134 -3.69 -5.17 4.72
C ILE A 134 -5.17 -4.93 5.07
N SER A 135 -5.77 -3.88 4.51
CA SER A 135 -7.18 -3.58 4.72
C SER A 135 -8.10 -4.63 4.09
N PHE A 136 -7.75 -5.17 2.92
CA PHE A 136 -8.46 -6.28 2.30
C PHE A 136 -8.47 -7.50 3.23
N ILE A 137 -7.31 -7.90 3.78
CA ILE A 137 -7.20 -9.01 4.73
C ILE A 137 -8.08 -8.76 5.97
N GLY A 138 -8.01 -7.56 6.54
CA GLY A 138 -8.88 -7.16 7.67
C GLY A 138 -10.36 -7.30 7.33
N SER A 139 -10.76 -6.89 6.13
CA SER A 139 -12.14 -7.04 5.68
C SER A 139 -12.56 -8.49 5.48
N ALA A 140 -11.66 -9.36 5.01
CA ALA A 140 -11.92 -10.76 4.73
C ALA A 140 -12.16 -11.58 6.01
N VAL A 141 -11.44 -11.26 7.10
CA VAL A 141 -11.61 -11.94 8.39
C VAL A 141 -12.81 -11.43 9.20
N THR A 142 -13.58 -10.46 8.68
CA THR A 142 -14.71 -9.87 9.39
C THR A 142 -16.03 -10.25 8.72
N ALA A 143 -16.85 -11.01 9.42
CA ALA A 143 -18.20 -11.33 8.98
C ALA A 143 -19.01 -10.03 8.77
N ARG A 144 -19.77 -9.97 7.68
CA ARG A 144 -20.72 -8.87 7.50
C ARG A 144 -21.82 -9.02 8.56
N PRO A 145 -22.19 -7.95 9.29
CA PRO A 145 -23.36 -8.00 10.14
C PRO A 145 -24.57 -8.39 9.27
N PRO A 146 -25.47 -9.26 9.78
CA PRO A 146 -26.67 -9.62 9.06
C PRO A 146 -27.39 -8.33 8.66
N VAL A 147 -27.94 -8.32 7.45
CA VAL A 147 -28.79 -7.22 7.01
C VAL A 147 -29.98 -7.21 7.96
N GLN A 148 -29.96 -6.34 8.97
CA GLN A 148 -31.15 -6.08 9.75
C GLN A 148 -32.19 -5.57 8.74
N GLU A 149 -33.26 -6.34 8.58
CA GLU A 149 -34.38 -6.05 7.69
C GLU A 149 -35.24 -4.92 8.30
N THR A 150 -34.58 -3.85 8.76
CA THR A 150 -35.20 -2.77 9.54
C THR A 150 -35.89 -1.72 8.68
N ASP A 151 -35.83 -1.82 7.35
CA ASP A 151 -36.54 -0.94 6.44
C ASP A 151 -37.27 -1.73 5.35
N LYS A 152 -37.97 -2.81 5.71
CA LYS A 152 -39.25 -3.03 5.02
C LYS A 152 -40.08 -1.80 5.37
N PRO A 153 -40.47 -0.94 4.42
CA PRO A 153 -41.26 0.25 4.73
C PRO A 153 -42.52 -0.23 5.44
N GLN A 154 -42.57 -0.03 6.76
CA GLN A 154 -43.77 -0.31 7.54
C GLN A 154 -44.81 0.69 7.06
N GLY A 155 -45.69 0.19 6.19
CA GLY A 155 -46.98 0.78 5.88
C GLY A 155 -46.93 2.27 5.62
N GLN A 156 -46.66 2.63 4.36
CA GLN A 156 -47.46 3.69 3.77
C GLN A 156 -48.91 3.17 3.67
N LYS A 157 -49.61 3.19 4.82
CA LYS A 157 -51.07 3.15 4.91
C LYS A 157 -51.56 4.49 4.35
N THR A 158 -51.39 4.73 3.06
CA THR A 158 -52.28 5.64 2.35
C THR A 158 -53.56 4.87 2.15
N ALA A 159 -54.54 5.22 2.99
CA ALA A 159 -55.94 4.92 2.74
C ALA A 159 -56.28 5.40 1.32
N ASN A 160 -56.42 4.47 0.39
CA ASN A 160 -57.26 4.68 -0.79
C ASN A 160 -58.11 3.43 -0.93
N ALA A 161 -59.26 3.50 -0.27
CA ALA A 161 -60.37 2.62 -0.52
C ALA A 161 -60.81 2.76 -1.99
N GLN A 162 -61.16 1.61 -2.57
CA GLN A 162 -62.00 1.42 -3.76
C GLN A 162 -61.55 2.08 -5.07
N VAL A 163 -60.96 1.27 -5.96
CA VAL A 163 -61.63 0.90 -7.22
C VAL A 163 -61.29 -0.56 -7.55
N GLN A 164 -62.32 -1.37 -7.70
CA GLN A 164 -62.27 -2.71 -8.27
C GLN A 164 -61.81 -2.65 -9.73
N ALA A 165 -60.77 -3.39 -10.10
CA ALA A 165 -60.68 -3.95 -11.45
C ALA A 165 -59.80 -5.19 -11.46
N LYS A 166 -60.49 -6.31 -11.58
CA LYS A 166 -60.07 -7.67 -11.85
C LYS A 166 -59.21 -7.72 -13.13
N ALA A 167 -57.98 -8.23 -13.03
CA ALA A 167 -57.27 -8.84 -14.15
C ALA A 167 -56.23 -9.82 -13.61
N GLU A 168 -56.59 -11.10 -13.62
CA GLU A 168 -55.67 -12.23 -13.57
C GLU A 168 -54.71 -12.14 -14.76
N VAL A 169 -53.40 -12.14 -14.51
CA VAL A 169 -52.43 -12.80 -15.40
C VAL A 169 -51.37 -13.47 -14.54
N LYS A 170 -51.48 -14.80 -14.46
CA LYS A 170 -50.38 -15.70 -14.13
C LYS A 170 -49.28 -15.52 -15.17
N GLN A 171 -48.05 -15.33 -14.73
CA GLN A 171 -46.91 -15.87 -15.47
C GLN A 171 -45.81 -16.29 -14.50
N GLU A 172 -45.82 -17.58 -14.22
CA GLU A 172 -44.65 -18.36 -13.84
C GLU A 172 -43.60 -18.22 -14.93
N THR A 173 -42.35 -17.91 -14.60
CA THR A 173 -41.19 -18.55 -15.24
C THR A 173 -39.99 -18.42 -14.29
N GLU A 174 -39.67 -19.53 -13.65
CA GLU A 174 -38.35 -19.79 -13.06
C GLU A 174 -37.29 -19.66 -14.16
N VAL A 175 -36.27 -18.82 -13.94
CA VAL A 175 -35.01 -18.94 -14.69
C VAL A 175 -33.91 -19.22 -13.69
N LYS A 176 -33.65 -20.52 -13.55
CA LYS A 176 -32.50 -21.13 -12.90
C LYS A 176 -31.26 -20.81 -13.74
N GLN A 177 -30.40 -19.89 -13.29
CA GLN A 177 -29.06 -19.72 -13.88
C GLN A 177 -28.05 -20.45 -13.02
N GLU A 178 -27.79 -21.70 -13.38
CA GLU A 178 -26.54 -22.38 -13.10
C GLU A 178 -25.50 -21.86 -14.10
N THR A 179 -24.38 -21.34 -13.61
CA THR A 179 -23.21 -21.10 -14.45
C THR A 179 -21.99 -21.56 -13.68
N GLU A 180 -21.70 -22.86 -13.84
CA GLU A 180 -20.39 -23.42 -13.56
C GLU A 180 -19.38 -22.84 -14.56
N VAL A 181 -18.46 -22.01 -14.07
CA VAL A 181 -17.26 -21.63 -14.83
C VAL A 181 -16.12 -22.52 -14.36
N LYS A 182 -15.85 -23.56 -15.14
CA LYS A 182 -14.64 -24.38 -15.09
C LYS A 182 -13.45 -23.49 -15.46
N GLN A 183 -12.57 -23.19 -14.50
CA GLN A 183 -11.24 -22.64 -14.76
C GLN A 183 -10.23 -23.80 -14.78
N GLU A 184 -9.90 -24.26 -15.98
CA GLU A 184 -8.64 -24.95 -16.25
C GLU A 184 -7.72 -23.92 -16.91
N THR A 185 -6.61 -23.59 -16.27
CA THR A 185 -5.52 -22.85 -16.92
C THR A 185 -4.21 -23.42 -16.40
N GLU A 186 -3.78 -24.51 -17.03
CA GLU A 186 -2.39 -24.95 -16.99
C GLU A 186 -1.53 -23.92 -17.73
N VAL A 187 -0.70 -23.19 -16.99
CA VAL A 187 0.37 -22.37 -17.57
C VAL A 187 1.66 -23.18 -17.51
N LYS A 188 2.04 -23.73 -18.67
CA LYS A 188 3.36 -24.28 -18.97
C LYS A 188 4.43 -23.21 -18.71
N GLN A 189 5.29 -23.43 -17.72
CA GLN A 189 6.57 -22.73 -17.57
C GLN A 189 7.67 -23.60 -18.18
N GLU A 190 8.16 -23.21 -19.35
CA GLU A 190 9.49 -23.56 -19.82
C GLU A 190 10.12 -22.29 -20.39
N THR A 191 11.12 -21.75 -19.70
CA THR A 191 12.05 -20.79 -20.30
C THR A 191 13.42 -21.06 -19.70
N GLU A 192 14.15 -21.96 -20.34
CA GLU A 192 15.60 -22.03 -20.26
C GLU A 192 16.18 -20.72 -20.80
N VAL A 193 17.00 -20.03 -20.01
CA VAL A 193 17.86 -18.96 -20.51
C VAL A 193 19.31 -19.35 -20.22
N LYS A 194 19.98 -19.65 -21.34
CA LYS A 194 21.43 -19.76 -21.57
C LYS A 194 22.26 -18.84 -20.66
N GLN A 195 23.21 -19.43 -19.95
CA GLN A 195 24.42 -18.77 -19.48
C GLN A 195 25.37 -18.57 -20.67
N GLU A 196 25.67 -17.32 -21.00
CA GLU A 196 26.89 -16.96 -21.73
C GLU A 196 27.92 -16.48 -20.70
N THR A 197 28.94 -17.32 -20.53
CA THR A 197 30.17 -17.02 -19.80
C THR A 197 31.12 -16.33 -20.78
N GLU A 198 31.33 -15.03 -20.64
CA GLU A 198 32.45 -14.34 -21.28
C GLU A 198 33.66 -14.34 -20.35
N GLU A 199 34.62 -15.20 -20.68
CA GLU A 199 36.01 -15.08 -20.26
C GLU A 199 36.62 -13.86 -20.96
N THR A 200 37.06 -12.86 -20.19
CA THR A 200 38.04 -11.88 -20.69
C THR A 200 39.30 -11.99 -19.85
N SER A 201 40.19 -12.84 -20.36
CA SER A 201 41.60 -12.89 -20.01
C SER A 201 42.39 -11.87 -20.83
N VAL A 202 43.52 -11.45 -20.24
CA VAL A 202 44.70 -10.83 -20.87
C VAL A 202 44.65 -9.32 -21.06
N GLU A 203 45.33 -8.61 -20.15
CA GLU A 203 46.40 -7.72 -20.59
C GLU A 203 47.50 -7.70 -19.52
N LYS A 204 48.67 -8.20 -19.92
CA LYS A 204 49.86 -8.36 -19.09
C LYS A 204 50.87 -7.32 -19.55
N GLU A 205 51.44 -6.65 -18.55
CA GLU A 205 52.57 -5.72 -18.61
C GLU A 205 53.68 -6.10 -19.59
N ALA A 206 54.18 -5.09 -20.31
CA ALA A 206 55.59 -4.96 -20.65
C ALA A 206 55.89 -3.46 -20.85
N GLU A 207 56.27 -2.79 -19.75
CA GLU A 207 56.82 -1.45 -19.77
C GLU A 207 58.36 -1.56 -19.82
N GLU A 208 58.95 -1.05 -20.90
CA GLU A 208 60.35 -0.63 -20.96
C GLU A 208 60.52 0.60 -20.08
N THR A 209 61.39 0.56 -19.06
CA THR A 209 62.53 1.48 -18.85
C THR A 209 63.24 1.23 -17.53
#